data_AF-A0A9J6DWG6-F1
#
_entry.id   AF-A0A9J6DWG6-F1
#
_cell.length_a   1.000
_cell.length_b   1.000
_cell.length_c   1.000
_cell.angle_alpha   90.00
_cell.angle_beta   90.00
_cell.angle_gamma   90.00
#
_symmetry.space_group_name_H-M   'P 1'
#
loop_
_entity.id
_entity.type
_entity.pdbx_description
1 polymer ?
#
loop_
_entity_poly.entity_id
_entity_poly.type
_entity_poly.pdbx_seq_one_letter_code
_entity_poly.pdbx_strand_id
1 'polypeptide(L)'
;MNRIPCSSEFPAYEVIASIPLCSCWTGNLSAFCKHQAVVQKAFGGPFPNNAVLRLEDCLSLGEMAAGDQCPSLQYFMPMSQQEPIPLPAPQGPVHPDEVEMEDG
;
A
#
# COMPACT_ATOMS: atom_id res chain seq x y z
N MET A 1 -3.68 7.59 -13.20
CA MET A 1 -3.85 7.04 -11.82
C MET A 1 -5.34 6.83 -11.60
N ASN A 2 -5.77 5.61 -11.28
CA ASN A 2 -7.21 5.30 -11.12
C ASN A 2 -7.62 5.57 -9.66
N ARG A 3 -8.40 6.64 -9.43
CA ARG A 3 -8.96 6.99 -8.12
C ARG A 3 -10.42 6.56 -8.08
N ILE A 4 -10.81 5.90 -7.00
CA ILE A 4 -12.19 5.44 -6.78
C ILE A 4 -12.76 6.18 -5.57
N PRO A 5 -13.65 7.17 -5.76
CA PRO A 5 -14.29 7.87 -4.67
C PRO A 5 -15.38 7.00 -4.01
N CYS A 6 -15.61 7.20 -2.70
CA CYS A 6 -16.68 6.53 -1.97
C CYS A 6 -18.09 6.91 -2.45
N SER A 7 -18.27 8.12 -3.01
CA SER A 7 -19.53 8.61 -3.58
C SER A 7 -19.26 9.71 -4.61
N SER A 8 -20.23 10.00 -5.47
CA SER A 8 -20.13 11.02 -6.52
C SER A 8 -20.36 12.44 -6.04
N GLU A 9 -21.01 12.64 -4.90
CA GLU A 9 -21.44 13.96 -4.42
C GLU A 9 -20.55 14.51 -3.31
N PHE A 10 -20.13 13.66 -2.35
CA PHE A 10 -19.24 14.04 -1.24
C PHE A 10 -18.39 12.84 -0.81
N PRO A 11 -17.23 12.60 -1.44
CA PRO A 11 -16.42 11.44 -1.13
C PRO A 11 -15.77 11.56 0.25
N ALA A 12 -16.19 10.72 1.20
CA ALA A 12 -15.57 10.63 2.53
C ALA A 12 -14.15 10.04 2.50
N TYR A 13 -13.83 9.28 1.45
CA TYR A 13 -12.50 8.76 1.17
C TYR A 13 -12.38 8.41 -0.32
N GLU A 14 -11.13 8.31 -0.77
CA GLU A 14 -10.73 7.81 -2.08
C GLU A 14 -9.78 6.63 -1.86
N VAL A 15 -9.92 5.60 -2.69
CA VAL A 15 -8.91 4.54 -2.81
C VAL A 15 -8.22 4.73 -4.15
N ILE A 16 -6.89 4.86 -4.12
CA ILE A 16 -6.11 4.90 -5.36
C ILE A 16 -5.81 3.45 -5.71
N ALA A 17 -6.37 2.91 -6.78
CA ALA A 17 -6.21 1.48 -7.08
C ALA A 17 -4.78 1.12 -7.53
N SER A 18 -4.03 2.10 -8.03
CA SER A 18 -2.67 1.92 -8.55
C SER A 18 -1.57 2.03 -7.49
N ILE A 19 -1.86 2.57 -6.31
CA ILE A 19 -0.90 2.71 -5.20
C ILE A 19 -1.59 2.39 -3.88
N PRO A 20 -0.88 2.01 -2.81
CA PRO A 20 -1.47 1.51 -1.58
C PRO A 20 -2.20 2.52 -0.70
N LEU A 21 -2.79 3.56 -1.28
CA LEU A 21 -3.31 4.68 -0.54
C LEU A 21 -4.84 4.65 -0.49
N CYS A 22 -5.35 4.80 0.73
CA CYS A 22 -6.70 5.24 0.96
C CYS A 22 -6.63 6.55 1.76
N SER A 23 -7.40 7.56 1.36
CA SER A 23 -7.41 8.86 2.07
C SER A 23 -8.19 8.83 3.39
N CYS A 24 -8.74 7.67 3.79
CA CYS A 24 -9.33 7.52 5.11
C CYS A 24 -8.25 7.61 6.21
N TRP A 25 -8.66 7.89 7.44
CA TRP A 25 -7.75 8.01 8.58
C TRP A 25 -6.71 6.88 8.68
N THR A 26 -7.16 5.62 8.61
CA THR A 26 -6.27 4.44 8.65
C THR A 26 -5.31 4.38 7.47
N GLY A 27 -5.79 4.71 6.26
CA GLY A 27 -4.95 4.68 5.07
C GLY A 27 -3.93 5.82 5.01
N ASN A 28 -4.24 6.98 5.60
CA ASN A 28 -3.27 8.08 5.78
C ASN A 28 -2.14 7.72 6.75
N LEU A 29 -2.35 6.74 7.65
CA LEU A 29 -1.31 6.15 8.49
C LEU A 29 -0.54 5.03 7.79
N SER A 30 -0.73 4.86 6.47
CA SER A 30 -0.19 3.75 5.67
C SER A 30 -0.61 2.37 6.18
N ALA A 31 -1.67 2.29 7.00
CA ALA A 31 -2.20 1.03 7.49
C ALA A 31 -3.26 0.47 6.52
N PHE A 32 -3.33 -0.85 6.44
CA PHE A 32 -4.33 -1.53 5.62
C PHE A 32 -5.74 -1.32 6.17
N CYS A 33 -6.63 -0.73 5.37
CA CYS A 33 -7.99 -0.38 5.79
C CYS A 33 -9.08 -1.23 5.12
N LYS A 34 -10.28 -1.26 5.71
CA LYS A 34 -11.43 -2.01 5.16
C LYS A 34 -11.80 -1.62 3.72
N HIS A 35 -11.55 -0.38 3.30
CA HIS A 35 -11.87 0.08 1.95
C HIS A 35 -10.92 -0.55 0.92
N GLN A 36 -9.64 -0.66 1.26
CA GLN A 36 -8.67 -1.38 0.44
C GLN A 36 -9.01 -2.87 0.36
N ALA A 37 -9.51 -3.47 1.44
CA ALA A 37 -9.99 -4.85 1.45
C ALA A 37 -11.18 -5.05 0.49
N VAL A 38 -12.15 -4.14 0.49
CA VAL A 38 -13.31 -4.20 -0.42
C VAL A 38 -12.88 -4.05 -1.88
N VAL A 39 -12.00 -3.10 -2.18
CA VAL A 39 -11.47 -2.90 -3.54
C VAL A 39 -10.70 -4.14 -4.01
N GLN A 40 -9.83 -4.72 -3.17
CA GLN A 40 -9.12 -5.95 -3.51
C GLN A 40 -10.09 -7.12 -3.74
N LYS A 41 -11.11 -7.27 -2.90
CA LYS A 41 -12.10 -8.34 -3.05
C LYS A 41 -12.90 -8.20 -4.36
N ALA A 42 -13.25 -6.97 -4.74
CA ALA A 42 -14.08 -6.70 -5.90
C ALA A 42 -13.31 -6.74 -7.23
N PHE A 43 -12.05 -6.28 -7.24
CA PHE A 43 -11.27 -6.10 -8.46
C PHE A 43 -10.02 -6.98 -8.53
N GLY A 44 -9.71 -7.74 -7.49
CA GLY A 44 -8.49 -8.53 -7.38
C GLY A 44 -7.24 -7.66 -7.21
N GLY A 45 -6.08 -8.26 -7.46
CA GLY A 45 -4.77 -7.59 -7.37
C GLY A 45 -4.05 -7.80 -6.02
N PRO A 46 -2.74 -7.50 -5.99
CA PRO A 46 -1.93 -7.65 -4.78
C PRO A 46 -2.33 -6.62 -3.72
N PHE A 47 -2.18 -6.98 -2.43
CA PHE A 47 -2.40 -6.03 -1.34
C PHE A 47 -1.31 -4.98 -1.33
N PRO A 48 -1.66 -3.71 -1.50
CA PRO A 48 -0.66 -2.74 -1.88
C PRO A 48 0.20 -2.31 -0.66
N ASN A 49 -0.24 -2.54 0.58
CA ASN A 49 0.57 -2.26 1.79
C ASN A 49 1.41 -3.44 2.28
N ASN A 50 1.46 -4.54 1.53
CA ASN A 50 2.35 -5.63 1.87
C ASN A 50 3.70 -5.34 1.22
N ALA A 51 4.57 -4.62 1.92
CA ALA A 51 5.98 -4.55 1.50
C ALA A 51 6.44 -6.00 1.29
N VAL A 52 7.03 -6.28 0.14
CA VAL A 52 7.60 -7.61 -0.08
C VAL A 52 8.76 -7.75 0.87
N LEU A 53 8.51 -8.49 1.94
CA LEU A 53 9.50 -8.78 2.95
C LEU A 53 10.46 -9.81 2.37
N ARG A 54 11.74 -9.46 2.35
CA ARG A 54 12.76 -10.45 2.07
C ARG A 54 12.85 -11.42 3.24
N LEU A 55 13.52 -12.55 3.02
CA LEU A 55 13.66 -13.57 4.04
C LEU A 55 14.36 -13.01 5.30
N GLU A 56 15.30 -12.09 5.11
CA GLU A 56 16.00 -11.41 6.22
C GLU A 56 15.05 -10.48 6.99
N ASP A 57 14.18 -9.75 6.29
CA ASP A 57 13.22 -8.84 6.93
C ASP A 57 12.22 -9.64 7.78
N CYS A 58 11.77 -10.80 7.28
CA CYS A 58 10.94 -11.75 8.03
C CYS A 58 11.65 -12.28 9.29
N LEU A 59 12.94 -12.66 9.18
CA LEU A 59 13.71 -13.15 10.32
C LEU A 59 13.88 -12.07 11.38
N SER A 60 14.28 -10.86 10.99
CA SER A 60 14.47 -9.75 11.93
C SER A 60 13.16 -9.35 12.63
N LEU A 61 12.04 -9.36 11.91
CA LEU A 61 10.71 -9.15 12.52
C LEU A 61 10.38 -10.27 13.52
N GLY A 62 10.70 -11.53 13.18
CA GLY A 62 10.53 -12.67 14.07
C GLY A 62 11.36 -12.55 15.35
N GLU A 63 12.63 -12.17 15.22
CA GLU A 63 13.54 -11.94 16.35
C GLU A 63 13.05 -10.81 17.25
N MET A 64 12.56 -9.72 16.67
CA MET A 64 11.98 -8.62 17.46
C MET A 64 10.69 -9.02 18.19
N ALA A 65 9.84 -9.85 17.58
CA ALA A 65 8.56 -10.23 18.15
C ALA A 65 8.68 -11.35 19.21
N ALA A 66 9.57 -12.32 18.98
CA ALA A 66 9.65 -13.55 19.76
C ALA A 66 10.97 -13.73 20.52
N GLY A 67 11.98 -12.89 20.26
CA GLY A 67 13.30 -13.00 20.89
C GLY A 67 13.90 -14.39 20.72
N ASP A 68 14.29 -15.02 21.83
CA ASP A 68 14.86 -16.37 21.88
C ASP A 68 13.91 -17.47 21.39
N GLN A 69 12.61 -17.18 21.25
CA GLN A 69 11.62 -18.11 20.71
C GLN A 69 11.42 -17.94 19.19
N CYS A 70 12.21 -17.08 18.53
CA CYS A 70 12.12 -16.90 17.09
C CYS A 70 12.41 -18.23 16.35
N PRO A 71 11.52 -18.65 15.42
CA PRO A 71 11.79 -19.80 14.56
C PRO A 71 13.05 -19.65 13.71
N SER A 72 13.59 -20.76 13.20
CA SER A 72 14.73 -20.69 12.28
C SER A 72 14.36 -20.07 10.93
N LEU A 73 15.35 -19.59 10.17
CA LEU A 73 15.19 -19.04 8.82
C LEU A 73 14.32 -19.92 7.88
N GLN A 74 14.39 -21.25 8.01
CA GLN A 74 13.62 -22.20 7.21
C GLN A 74 12.11 -22.07 7.42
N TYR A 75 11.66 -21.67 8.61
CA TYR A 75 10.26 -21.36 8.87
C TYR A 75 9.75 -20.21 7.98
N PHE A 76 10.63 -19.24 7.66
CA PHE A 76 10.27 -18.04 6.91
C PHE A 76 10.39 -18.16 5.39
N MET A 77 11.09 -19.17 4.87
CA MET A 77 11.29 -19.37 3.43
C MET A 77 10.01 -19.39 2.58
N PRO A 78 8.88 -19.96 3.03
CA PRO A 78 7.63 -19.90 2.27
C PRO A 78 7.06 -18.48 2.15
N MET A 79 7.39 -17.59 3.09
CA MET A 79 6.87 -16.21 3.14
C MET A 79 7.63 -15.26 2.21
N SER A 80 8.87 -15.58 1.81
CA SER A 80 9.68 -14.77 0.90
C SER A 80 9.38 -15.00 -0.59
N GLN A 81 8.39 -15.83 -0.93
CA GLN A 81 8.03 -16.16 -2.32
C GLN A 81 7.09 -15.16 -2.99
N GLN A 82 6.79 -14.01 -2.36
CA GLN A 82 6.03 -12.95 -3.01
C GLN A 82 6.98 -12.12 -3.88
N GLU A 83 6.76 -12.08 -5.20
CA GLU A 83 7.55 -11.22 -6.10
C GLU A 83 7.43 -9.74 -5.68
N PRO A 84 8.54 -8.99 -5.57
CA PRO A 84 8.52 -7.55 -5.36
C PRO A 84 7.62 -6.86 -6.39
N ILE A 85 6.58 -6.18 -5.95
CA ILE A 85 5.84 -5.26 -6.81
C ILE A 85 6.83 -4.14 -7.19
N PRO A 86 7.06 -3.86 -8.48
CA PRO A 86 7.88 -2.73 -8.89
C PRO A 86 7.30 -1.46 -8.27
N LEU A 87 8.06 -0.82 -7.38
CA LEU A 87 7.68 0.50 -6.88
C LEU A 87 7.66 1.46 -8.08
N PRO A 88 6.57 2.21 -8.32
CA PRO A 88 6.63 3.30 -9.28
C PRO A 88 7.73 4.27 -8.84
N ALA A 89 8.58 4.69 -9.79
CA ALA A 89 9.66 5.62 -9.52
C ALA A 89 9.15 6.83 -8.71
N PRO A 90 9.94 7.36 -7.76
CA PRO A 90 9.56 8.54 -7.01
C PRO A 90 9.25 9.64 -8.02
N GLN A 91 7.98 10.01 -8.13
CA GLN A 91 7.60 11.19 -8.88
C GLN A 91 8.15 12.35 -8.06
N GLY A 92 9.13 13.06 -8.63
CA GLY A 92 9.72 14.24 -8.02
C GLY A 92 8.65 15.26 -7.63
N PRO A 93 9.01 16.27 -6.82
CA PRO A 93 8.06 17.29 -6.41
C PRO A 93 7.39 17.92 -7.62
N VAL A 94 6.08 17.73 -7.74
CA VAL A 94 5.24 18.47 -8.69
C VAL A 94 5.20 19.93 -8.20
N HIS A 95 5.89 20.79 -8.94
CA HIS A 95 5.88 22.23 -8.70
C HIS A 95 4.47 22.78 -8.99
N PRO A 96 3.89 23.62 -8.13
CA PRO A 96 2.49 24.05 -8.24
C PRO A 96 2.21 25.17 -9.28
N ASP A 97 3.03 25.34 -10.32
CA ASP A 97 2.95 26.50 -11.23
C ASP A 97 2.36 26.21 -12.62
N GLU A 98 1.37 25.33 -12.75
CA GLU A 98 0.59 25.19 -13.99
C GLU A 98 -0.91 25.10 -13.69
N VAL A 99 -1.47 26.19 -13.17
CA VAL A 99 -2.89 26.53 -13.35
C VAL A 99 -2.94 27.76 -14.26
N GLU A 100 -2.93 27.51 -15.57
CA GLU A 100 -3.34 28.53 -16.53
C GLU A 100 -4.85 28.75 -16.37
N MET A 101 -5.21 29.99 -16.06
CA MET A 101 -6.57 30.51 -16.11
C MET A 101 -7.03 30.55 -17.57
N GLU A 102 -7.95 29.68 -17.97
CA GLU A 102 -8.76 29.91 -19.17
C GLU A 102 -10.05 30.66 -18.77
N ASP A 103 -10.08 31.93 -19.14
CA ASP A 103 -11.24 32.83 -19.13
C ASP A 103 -12.17 32.44 -20.29
N GLY A 104 -13.46 32.25 -20.00
CA GLY A 104 -14.51 31.95 -20.97
C GLY A 104 -15.90 31.88 -20.36
#